data_AF-A0A2G6HJU0-F1
#
_entry.id   AF-A0A2G6HJU0-F1
#
_cell.length_a   1.000
_cell.length_b   1.000
_cell.length_c   1.000
_cell.angle_alpha   90.00
_cell.angle_beta   90.00
_cell.angle_gamma   90.00
#
_symmetry.space_group_name_H-M   'P 1'
#
loop_
_entity.id
_entity.type
_entity.pdbx_description
1 polymer ?
#
loop_
_entity_poly.entity_id
_entity_poly.type
_entity_poly.pdbx_seq_one_letter_code
_entity_poly.pdbx_strand_id
1 'polypeptide(L)'
;MDFRQFGSNSSTKQEAVSAPESSAHTPTPRHTTNKQRANDTVPRWLNILTVAVLFGVAILMFLLTMLFMRKDAKDGEFAFVSDKQYQAVFLNNGQVYFGKVTAMGDQYIKLAGVYYLTQNATTGANGQQQTTGDYTLVKLGCQQIHSPTDRMFINRSQVTFWENIESDGRVARSIQEFQEKNPNGPNCDEQTSQTPATNAPSQASNNSADTQNTQNAPQAPSERRQ
;
A
#
# COMPACT_ATOMS: atom_id res chain seq x y z
N MET A 1 38.95 -15.89 -6.59
CA MET A 1 40.12 -15.51 -7.40
C MET A 1 39.61 -15.02 -8.74
N ASP A 2 40.37 -14.15 -9.42
CA ASP A 2 40.12 -13.44 -10.70
C ASP A 2 39.12 -12.28 -10.61
N PHE A 3 39.44 -10.98 -10.70
CA PHE A 3 40.58 -10.16 -11.19
C PHE A 3 40.85 -10.16 -12.70
N ARG A 4 40.63 -8.96 -13.29
CA ARG A 4 41.12 -8.40 -14.58
C ARG A 4 40.27 -8.84 -15.80
N GLN A 5 39.93 -7.94 -16.74
CA GLN A 5 40.89 -7.21 -17.55
C GLN A 5 40.24 -6.00 -18.26
N PHE A 6 40.82 -4.81 -18.10
CA PHE A 6 40.56 -3.64 -18.93
C PHE A 6 41.36 -3.76 -20.23
N GLY A 7 40.71 -3.58 -21.37
CA GLY A 7 41.35 -3.50 -22.68
C GLY A 7 41.40 -2.06 -23.19
N SER A 8 42.58 -1.45 -23.14
CA SER A 8 42.94 -0.23 -23.86
C SER A 8 43.62 -0.61 -25.18
N ASN A 9 43.09 -0.14 -26.32
CA ASN A 9 43.77 -0.24 -27.61
C ASN A 9 44.26 1.14 -28.04
N SER A 10 45.56 1.24 -28.26
CA SER A 10 46.27 2.36 -28.86
C SER A 10 47.12 1.87 -30.04
N SER A 11 47.14 2.68 -31.10
CA SER A 11 48.15 2.72 -32.18
C SER A 11 48.13 1.51 -33.13
N THR A 12 48.33 1.60 -34.44
CA THR A 12 49.38 2.28 -35.25
C THR A 12 48.88 2.13 -36.72
N LYS A 13 49.20 2.92 -37.75
CA LYS A 13 50.49 2.91 -38.48
C LYS A 13 50.34 3.59 -39.86
N GLN A 14 51.35 4.42 -40.19
CA GLN A 14 52.02 4.71 -41.46
C GLN A 14 51.24 4.82 -42.79
N GLU A 15 51.56 5.87 -43.55
CA GLU A 15 52.38 5.71 -44.77
C GLU A 15 53.09 7.01 -45.18
N ALA A 16 54.37 6.89 -45.52
CA ALA A 16 55.22 7.91 -46.12
C ALA A 16 56.29 7.21 -46.98
N VAL A 17 56.44 7.61 -48.25
CA VAL A 17 57.52 7.26 -49.20
C VAL A 17 57.60 8.40 -50.25
N SER A 18 58.62 9.27 -50.23
CA SER A 18 59.82 9.37 -51.13
C SER A 18 59.53 9.80 -52.60
N ALA A 19 60.30 10.60 -53.37
CA ALA A 19 61.45 11.52 -53.28
C ALA A 19 61.55 12.22 -54.70
N PRO A 20 62.66 12.81 -55.21
CA PRO A 20 62.91 14.27 -55.35
C PRO A 20 63.16 14.83 -56.79
N GLU A 21 63.55 16.13 -56.86
CA GLU A 21 64.21 16.90 -57.97
C GLU A 21 63.35 17.36 -59.18
N SER A 22 63.49 18.54 -59.82
CA SER A 22 64.55 19.56 -59.94
C SER A 22 64.01 20.90 -60.53
N SER A 23 64.55 22.03 -60.04
CA SER A 23 64.92 23.33 -60.68
C SER A 23 63.95 24.17 -61.55
N ALA A 24 63.66 25.42 -61.12
CA ALA A 24 64.23 26.68 -61.68
C ALA A 24 63.40 27.96 -61.39
N HIS A 25 64.06 28.92 -60.74
CA HIS A 25 64.00 30.40 -60.76
C HIS A 25 62.74 31.20 -61.16
N THR A 26 62.31 32.13 -60.28
CA THR A 26 62.20 33.60 -60.51
C THR A 26 61.89 34.31 -59.16
N PRO A 27 62.56 35.42 -58.78
CA PRO A 27 62.23 36.17 -57.57
C PRO A 27 61.33 37.38 -57.87
N THR A 28 60.28 37.56 -57.08
CA THR A 28 59.54 38.84 -57.02
C THR A 28 59.14 39.12 -55.56
N PRO A 29 59.46 40.30 -54.99
CA PRO A 29 59.09 40.62 -53.62
C PRO A 29 57.72 41.29 -53.58
N ARG A 30 56.87 40.95 -52.60
CA ARG A 30 56.32 41.89 -51.60
C ARG A 30 55.01 41.44 -50.94
N HIS A 31 55.00 41.70 -49.63
CA HIS A 31 53.89 42.01 -48.73
C HIS A 31 52.88 40.91 -48.38
N THR A 32 53.17 40.35 -47.21
CA THR A 32 52.26 39.77 -46.23
C THR A 32 50.95 40.56 -46.08
N THR A 33 49.82 39.91 -46.30
CA THR A 33 48.55 40.29 -45.65
C THR A 33 47.98 39.08 -44.93
N ASN A 34 48.24 39.08 -43.63
CA ASN A 34 47.66 38.20 -42.64
C ASN A 34 46.13 38.35 -42.66
N LYS A 35 45.41 37.41 -43.27
CA LYS A 35 43.95 37.37 -43.25
C LYS A 35 43.53 36.75 -41.93
N GLN A 36 43.24 37.64 -40.97
CA GLN A 36 42.78 37.34 -39.63
C GLN A 36 41.70 36.25 -39.65
N ARG A 37 41.93 35.16 -38.91
CA ARG A 37 40.85 34.33 -38.39
C ARG A 37 40.04 35.23 -37.47
N ALA A 38 38.79 35.50 -37.83
CA ALA A 38 37.81 36.01 -36.89
C ALA A 38 37.61 34.92 -35.82
N ASN A 39 38.36 35.03 -34.73
CA ASN A 39 37.95 34.38 -33.49
C ASN A 39 36.76 35.20 -33.00
N ASP A 40 35.56 34.64 -33.14
CA ASP A 40 34.37 35.13 -32.45
C ASP A 40 34.58 34.93 -30.94
N THR A 41 35.34 35.84 -30.34
CA THR A 41 35.50 35.93 -28.90
C THR A 41 34.19 36.41 -28.33
N VAL A 42 33.35 35.47 -27.95
CA VAL A 42 32.11 35.74 -27.24
C VAL A 42 32.43 36.62 -26.02
N PRO A 43 31.82 37.81 -25.92
CA PRO A 43 32.17 38.77 -24.89
C PRO A 43 31.77 38.20 -23.52
N ARG A 44 32.64 38.35 -22.52
CA ARG A 44 32.50 37.72 -21.18
C ARG A 44 31.16 38.01 -20.49
N TRP A 45 30.52 39.13 -20.78
CA TRP A 45 29.17 39.46 -20.27
C TRP A 45 28.08 38.50 -20.77
N LEU A 46 28.25 37.91 -21.96
CA LEU A 46 27.34 36.94 -22.53
C LEU A 46 27.41 35.63 -21.74
N ASN A 47 28.60 35.25 -21.26
CA ASN A 47 28.79 34.10 -20.38
C ASN A 47 28.07 34.31 -19.03
N ILE A 48 28.12 35.53 -18.47
CA ILE A 48 27.40 35.88 -17.22
C ILE A 48 25.89 35.81 -17.45
N LEU A 49 25.40 36.30 -18.59
CA LEU A 49 23.99 36.26 -18.95
C LEU A 49 23.51 34.82 -19.16
N THR A 50 24.29 33.95 -19.81
CA THR A 50 23.97 32.52 -19.91
C THR A 50 23.94 31.83 -18.55
N VAL A 51 24.86 32.16 -17.63
CA VAL A 51 24.86 31.59 -16.27
C VAL A 51 23.62 32.05 -15.50
N ALA A 52 23.24 33.32 -15.61
CA ALA A 52 22.03 33.85 -14.98
C ALA A 52 20.74 33.19 -15.52
N VAL A 53 20.66 32.99 -16.84
CA VAL A 53 19.53 32.29 -17.48
C VAL A 53 19.47 30.82 -17.04
N LEU A 54 20.59 30.11 -17.00
CA LEU A 54 20.65 28.73 -16.53
C LEU A 54 20.24 28.60 -15.07
N PHE A 55 20.64 29.55 -14.21
CA PHE A 55 20.22 29.56 -12.81
C PHE A 55 18.72 29.82 -12.67
N GLY A 56 18.17 30.73 -13.49
CA GLY A 56 16.72 30.96 -13.57
C GLY A 56 15.94 29.73 -14.01
N VAL A 57 16.42 29.01 -15.03
CA VAL A 57 15.82 27.75 -15.50
C VAL A 57 15.93 26.65 -14.45
N ALA A 58 17.06 26.56 -13.73
CA ALA A 58 17.25 25.59 -12.65
C ALA A 58 16.30 25.86 -11.47
N ILE A 59 16.12 27.12 -11.07
CA ILE A 59 15.15 27.51 -10.04
C ILE A 59 13.73 27.23 -10.51
N LEU A 60 13.39 27.55 -11.76
CA LEU A 60 12.08 27.26 -12.34
C LEU A 60 11.80 25.76 -12.34
N MET A 61 12.77 24.94 -12.77
CA MET A 61 12.67 23.48 -12.75
C MET A 61 12.54 22.95 -11.32
N PHE A 62 13.31 23.49 -10.37
CA PHE A 62 13.21 23.13 -8.96
C PHE A 62 11.83 23.45 -8.40
N LEU A 63 11.30 24.65 -8.66
CA LEU A 63 9.97 25.06 -8.24
C LEU A 63 8.88 24.19 -8.90
N LEU A 64 9.01 23.88 -10.19
CA LEU A 64 8.11 22.97 -10.90
C LEU A 64 8.15 21.56 -10.30
N THR A 65 9.33 20.99 -10.02
CA THR A 65 9.47 19.69 -9.35
C THR A 65 8.89 19.71 -7.94
N MET A 66 9.04 20.81 -7.20
CA MET A 66 8.46 20.98 -5.87
C MET A 66 6.94 21.12 -5.93
N LEU A 67 6.39 21.72 -7.00
CA LEU A 67 4.96 21.81 -7.28
C LEU A 67 4.36 20.45 -7.65
N PHE A 68 5.04 19.67 -8.50
CA PHE A 68 4.62 18.30 -8.83
C PHE A 68 4.82 17.31 -7.68
N MET A 69 5.80 17.51 -6.79
CA MET A 69 5.95 16.74 -5.55
C MET A 69 4.90 17.12 -4.49
N ARG A 70 4.33 18.32 -4.56
CA ARG A 70 3.13 18.73 -3.81
C ARG A 70 1.85 18.28 -4.53
N LYS A 71 1.84 17.08 -5.10
CA LYS A 71 0.57 16.44 -5.47
C LYS A 71 -0.09 16.02 -4.17
N ASP A 72 -0.86 16.94 -3.59
CA ASP A 72 -1.72 16.72 -2.44
C ASP A 72 -2.51 15.42 -2.67
N ALA A 73 -2.29 14.47 -1.79
CA ALA A 73 -2.80 13.11 -1.80
C ALA A 73 -4.31 13.03 -1.49
N LYS A 74 -5.11 13.89 -2.12
CA LYS A 74 -6.56 13.94 -2.00
C LYS A 74 -7.30 13.48 -3.26
N ASP A 75 -6.59 13.06 -4.30
CA ASP A 75 -7.17 12.45 -5.51
C ASP A 75 -7.30 10.90 -5.41
N GLY A 76 -7.10 10.33 -4.23
CA GLY A 76 -7.15 8.88 -3.99
C GLY A 76 -8.46 8.40 -3.36
N GLU A 77 -8.64 7.09 -3.29
CA GLU A 77 -9.73 6.34 -2.63
C GLU A 77 -10.21 6.93 -1.29
N PHE A 78 -9.31 7.59 -0.54
CA PHE A 78 -9.62 8.30 0.69
C PHE A 78 -10.68 9.42 0.55
N ALA A 79 -10.87 9.98 -0.65
CA ALA A 79 -11.89 10.99 -0.92
C ALA A 79 -13.33 10.47 -0.74
N PHE A 80 -13.52 9.15 -0.80
CA PHE A 80 -14.83 8.52 -0.56
C PHE A 80 -15.10 8.22 0.92
N VAL A 81 -14.12 8.45 1.80
CA VAL A 81 -14.27 8.23 3.24
C VAL A 81 -15.07 9.39 3.84
N SER A 82 -16.18 9.05 4.49
CA SER A 82 -16.99 10.01 5.23
C SER A 82 -16.46 10.18 6.65
N ASP A 83 -15.94 11.36 6.97
CA ASP A 83 -15.33 11.70 8.27
C ASP A 83 -16.32 11.64 9.46
N LYS A 84 -17.61 11.84 9.17
CA LYS A 84 -18.71 11.77 10.13
C LYS A 84 -19.17 10.34 10.40
N GLN A 85 -18.94 9.42 9.47
CA GLN A 85 -19.37 8.03 9.58
C GLN A 85 -18.25 7.13 10.10
N TYR A 86 -18.63 5.97 10.62
CA TYR A 86 -17.71 4.86 10.80
C TYR A 86 -17.55 4.12 9.48
N GLN A 87 -16.43 3.43 9.30
CA GLN A 87 -16.18 2.55 8.17
C GLN A 87 -16.08 1.10 8.65
N ALA A 88 -16.59 0.18 7.85
CA ALA A 88 -16.33 -1.24 7.99
C ALA A 88 -15.19 -1.62 7.03
N VAL A 89 -14.13 -2.24 7.55
CA VAL A 89 -12.98 -2.73 6.78
C VAL A 89 -12.99 -4.24 6.81
N PHE A 90 -13.18 -4.84 5.63
CA PHE A 90 -13.27 -6.28 5.45
C PHE A 90 -11.91 -6.83 5.05
N LEU A 91 -11.42 -7.81 5.81
CA LEU A 91 -10.15 -8.46 5.53
C LEU A 91 -10.34 -9.71 4.67
N ASN A 92 -9.27 -10.13 4.00
CA ASN A 92 -9.23 -11.32 3.15
C ASN A 92 -9.51 -12.63 3.89
N ASN A 93 -9.39 -12.64 5.22
CA ASN A 93 -9.67 -13.78 6.08
C ASN A 93 -11.11 -13.75 6.64
N GLY A 94 -11.97 -12.84 6.17
CA GLY A 94 -13.35 -12.70 6.61
C GLY A 94 -13.55 -11.92 7.90
N GLN A 95 -12.49 -11.42 8.54
CA GLN A 95 -12.62 -10.54 9.70
C GLN A 95 -13.08 -9.15 9.26
N VAL A 96 -13.87 -8.51 10.11
CA VAL A 96 -14.39 -7.16 9.89
C VAL A 96 -14.06 -6.29 11.08
N TYR A 97 -13.44 -5.15 10.81
CA TYR A 97 -13.16 -4.12 11.81
C TYR A 97 -13.98 -2.87 11.50
N PHE A 98 -14.54 -2.26 12.52
CA PHE A 98 -15.33 -1.04 12.43
C PHE A 98 -14.56 0.09 13.10
N GLY A 99 -14.45 1.25 12.47
CA GLY A 99 -13.76 2.40 13.06
C GLY A 99 -13.72 3.58 12.11
N LYS A 100 -13.12 4.69 12.53
CA LYS A 100 -12.89 5.84 11.64
C LYS A 100 -11.59 5.65 10.88
N VAL A 101 -11.65 5.71 9.55
CA VAL A 101 -10.44 5.76 8.70
C VAL A 101 -9.83 7.16 8.86
N THR A 102 -8.64 7.21 9.47
CA THR A 102 -7.90 8.46 9.73
C THR A 102 -6.75 8.68 8.75
N ALA A 103 -6.32 7.64 8.05
CA ALA A 103 -5.38 7.70 6.94
C ALA A 103 -5.55 6.47 6.05
N MET A 104 -5.32 6.65 4.75
CA MET A 104 -5.35 5.58 3.76
C MET A 104 -4.35 5.93 2.65
N GLY A 105 -3.57 4.93 2.25
CA GLY A 105 -2.67 5.00 1.10
C GLY A 105 -2.40 3.60 0.57
N ASP A 106 -1.39 3.44 -0.29
CA ASP A 106 -1.13 2.17 -0.99
C ASP A 106 -0.60 1.06 -0.07
N GLN A 107 -0.04 1.40 1.08
CA GLN A 107 0.58 0.42 2.00
C GLN A 107 -0.35 -0.01 3.13
N TYR A 108 -1.07 0.93 3.74
CA TYR A 108 -1.94 0.64 4.87
C TYR A 108 -3.21 1.51 4.92
N ILE A 109 -4.23 1.00 5.61
CA ILE A 109 -5.35 1.76 6.16
C ILE A 109 -5.12 1.92 7.66
N LYS A 110 -5.45 3.10 8.19
CA LYS A 110 -5.37 3.40 9.61
C LYS A 110 -6.77 3.66 10.18
N LEU A 111 -7.20 2.80 11.09
CA LEU A 111 -8.44 2.97 11.86
C LEU A 111 -8.16 3.55 13.24
N ALA A 112 -9.11 4.34 13.75
CA ALA A 112 -9.18 4.81 15.12
C ALA A 112 -10.59 4.59 15.68
N GLY A 113 -10.72 4.39 16.99
CA GLY A 113 -12.04 4.06 17.57
C GLY A 113 -12.50 2.70 17.08
N VAL A 114 -11.66 1.68 17.22
CA VAL A 114 -11.82 0.38 16.57
C VAL A 114 -12.72 -0.55 17.39
N TYR A 115 -13.64 -1.22 16.70
CA TYR A 115 -14.57 -2.22 17.23
C TYR A 115 -14.57 -3.47 16.33
N TYR A 116 -14.95 -4.60 16.89
CA TYR A 116 -15.18 -5.85 16.16
C TYR A 116 -16.36 -6.60 16.77
N LEU A 117 -16.94 -7.54 16.03
CA LEU A 117 -18.02 -8.39 16.53
C LEU A 117 -17.45 -9.72 17.00
N THR A 118 -17.90 -10.18 18.16
CA THR A 118 -17.70 -11.55 18.65
C THR A 118 -19.03 -12.26 18.76
N GLN A 119 -19.05 -13.58 18.58
CA GLN A 119 -20.23 -14.38 18.90
C GLN A 119 -20.09 -14.87 20.34
N ASN A 120 -21.14 -14.70 21.14
CA ASN A 120 -21.19 -15.29 22.46
C ASN A 120 -21.64 -16.75 22.33
N ALA A 121 -20.75 -17.66 22.72
CA ALA A 121 -21.13 -19.04 22.93
C ALA A 121 -21.65 -19.17 24.37
N THR A 122 -22.90 -19.59 24.52
CA THR A 122 -23.49 -19.87 25.83
C THR A 122 -23.42 -21.38 26.08
N THR A 123 -22.94 -21.77 27.25
CA THR A 123 -22.92 -23.19 27.64
C THR A 123 -24.31 -23.56 28.14
N GLY A 124 -25.01 -24.43 27.42
CA GLY A 124 -26.31 -24.94 27.85
C GLY A 124 -26.18 -25.80 29.12
N ALA A 125 -27.30 -26.03 29.80
CA ALA A 125 -27.37 -26.82 31.03
C ALA A 125 -26.78 -28.25 30.92
N ASN A 126 -26.64 -28.76 29.70
CA ASN A 126 -26.06 -30.08 29.39
C ASN A 126 -24.54 -30.04 29.10
N GLY A 127 -23.86 -28.92 29.36
CA GLY A 127 -22.42 -28.77 29.09
C GLY A 127 -22.06 -28.65 27.61
N GLN A 128 -23.04 -28.60 26.71
CA GLN A 128 -22.82 -28.34 25.28
C GLN A 128 -22.78 -26.84 25.02
N GLN A 129 -21.72 -26.41 24.32
CA GLN A 129 -21.54 -25.04 23.91
C GLN A 129 -22.51 -24.75 22.76
N GLN A 130 -23.52 -23.92 23.00
CA GLN A 130 -24.47 -23.49 22.00
C GLN A 130 -24.12 -22.07 21.58
N THR A 131 -23.80 -21.90 20.29
CA THR A 131 -23.61 -20.57 19.72
C THR A 131 -24.97 -19.92 19.55
N THR A 132 -25.36 -19.10 20.53
CA THR A 132 -26.42 -18.11 20.35
C THR A 132 -25.96 -17.17 19.25
N GLY A 133 -26.72 -17.01 18.16
CA GLY A 133 -26.38 -16.16 17.00
C GLY A 133 -26.29 -14.66 17.31
N ASP A 134 -26.14 -14.31 18.58
CA ASP A 134 -26.02 -12.96 19.10
C ASP A 134 -24.59 -12.48 18.96
N TYR A 135 -24.42 -11.48 18.09
CA TYR A 135 -23.17 -10.77 17.93
C TYR A 135 -23.05 -9.69 19.00
N THR A 136 -21.93 -9.67 19.71
CA THR A 136 -21.56 -8.63 20.66
C THR A 136 -20.49 -7.73 20.06
N LEU A 137 -20.72 -6.42 20.15
CA LEU A 137 -19.73 -5.42 19.77
C LEU A 137 -18.68 -5.30 20.87
N VAL A 138 -17.42 -5.48 20.50
CA VAL A 138 -16.27 -5.37 21.41
C VAL A 138 -15.39 -4.23 20.97
N LYS A 139 -15.01 -3.39 21.93
CA LYS A 139 -14.08 -2.27 21.73
C LYS A 139 -12.64 -2.78 21.78
N LEU A 140 -11.82 -2.43 20.79
CA LEU A 140 -10.37 -2.62 20.85
C LEU A 140 -9.79 -1.70 21.94
N GLY A 141 -8.99 -2.23 22.86
CA GLY A 141 -8.32 -1.42 23.88
C GLY A 141 -7.72 -2.23 25.03
N CYS A 142 -7.90 -1.73 26.25
CA CYS A 142 -7.23 -2.25 27.45
C CYS A 142 -7.79 -3.58 27.98
N GLN A 143 -8.95 -4.03 27.49
CA GLN A 143 -9.59 -5.27 27.95
C GLN A 143 -8.95 -6.53 27.33
N GLN A 144 -8.21 -6.36 26.23
CA GLN A 144 -7.46 -7.42 25.59
C GLN A 144 -6.16 -7.70 26.37
N ILE A 145 -5.73 -8.97 26.40
CA ILE A 145 -4.50 -9.42 27.10
C ILE A 145 -3.24 -8.63 26.67
N HIS A 146 -3.23 -8.13 25.44
CA HIS A 146 -2.10 -7.38 24.87
C HIS A 146 -2.29 -5.85 24.88
N SER A 147 -3.36 -5.34 25.51
CA SER A 147 -3.68 -3.92 25.74
C SER A 147 -3.26 -2.98 24.60
N PRO A 148 -3.75 -3.20 23.36
CA PRO A 148 -3.41 -2.34 22.24
C PRO A 148 -3.95 -0.93 22.46
N THR A 149 -3.26 0.06 21.88
CA THR A 149 -3.86 1.38 21.70
C THR A 149 -5.10 1.27 20.82
N ASP A 150 -6.05 2.20 20.96
CA ASP A 150 -7.27 2.26 20.15
C ASP A 150 -7.03 2.76 18.70
N ARG A 151 -6.12 2.08 18.01
CA ARG A 151 -5.72 2.36 16.64
C ARG A 151 -5.29 1.04 15.99
N MET A 152 -5.64 0.87 14.73
CA MET A 152 -5.23 -0.30 13.96
C MET A 152 -4.63 0.14 12.63
N PHE A 153 -3.46 -0.42 12.31
CA PHE A 153 -2.82 -0.27 11.01
C PHE A 153 -2.97 -1.60 10.28
N ILE A 154 -3.65 -1.57 9.14
CA ILE A 154 -4.00 -2.74 8.37
C ILE A 154 -3.28 -2.63 7.03
N ASN A 155 -2.47 -3.63 6.69
CA ASN A 155 -1.84 -3.70 5.37
C ASN A 155 -2.91 -3.71 4.27
N ARG A 156 -2.75 -2.87 3.24
CA ARG A 156 -3.71 -2.80 2.12
C ARG A 156 -3.89 -4.13 1.40
N SER A 157 -2.83 -4.94 1.33
CA SER A 157 -2.86 -6.28 0.73
C SER A 157 -3.77 -7.27 1.48
N GLN A 158 -4.20 -6.94 2.71
CA GLN A 158 -5.11 -7.76 3.50
C GLN A 158 -6.56 -7.26 3.44
N VAL A 159 -6.81 -6.09 2.83
CA VAL A 159 -8.16 -5.49 2.76
C VAL A 159 -8.82 -5.91 1.45
N THR A 160 -9.98 -6.54 1.55
CA THR A 160 -10.79 -6.92 0.39
C THR A 160 -11.59 -5.72 -0.12
N PHE A 161 -12.26 -5.02 0.80
CA PHE A 161 -12.98 -3.78 0.54
C PHE A 161 -13.27 -3.07 1.87
N TRP A 162 -13.78 -1.85 1.78
CA TRP A 162 -14.33 -1.11 2.91
C TRP A 162 -15.57 -0.33 2.46
N GLU A 163 -16.41 0.06 3.42
CA GLU A 163 -17.61 0.84 3.17
C GLU A 163 -17.87 1.84 4.29
N ASN A 164 -18.60 2.91 3.98
CA ASN A 164 -19.14 3.81 5.00
C ASN A 164 -20.39 3.20 5.62
N ILE A 165 -20.51 3.30 6.93
CA ILE A 165 -21.66 2.80 7.68
C ILE A 165 -22.67 3.94 7.83
N GLU A 166 -23.91 3.68 7.47
CA GLU A 166 -25.02 4.60 7.70
C GLU A 166 -25.16 4.92 9.20
N SER A 167 -25.48 6.18 9.51
CA SER A 167 -25.56 6.65 10.90
C SER A 167 -26.66 5.95 11.70
N ASP A 168 -27.70 5.48 11.01
CA ASP A 168 -28.81 4.72 11.57
C ASP A 168 -28.61 3.20 11.45
N GLY A 169 -27.46 2.74 10.93
CA GLY A 169 -27.09 1.33 10.88
C GLY A 169 -26.98 0.72 12.28
N ARG A 170 -27.31 -0.57 12.41
CA ARG A 170 -27.26 -1.28 13.71
C ARG A 170 -25.89 -1.14 14.39
N VAL A 171 -24.81 -1.27 13.62
CA VAL A 171 -23.43 -1.12 14.14
C VAL A 171 -23.17 0.30 14.65
N ALA A 172 -23.56 1.33 13.89
CA ALA A 172 -23.38 2.73 14.30
C ALA A 172 -24.14 3.03 15.59
N ARG A 173 -25.39 2.56 15.72
CA ARG A 173 -26.18 2.68 16.96
C ARG A 173 -25.52 1.95 18.13
N SER A 174 -25.07 0.71 17.94
CA SER A 174 -24.39 -0.04 19.00
C SER A 174 -23.08 0.63 19.46
N ILE A 175 -22.32 1.23 18.53
CA ILE A 175 -21.13 2.02 18.87
C ILE A 175 -21.53 3.25 19.70
N GLN A 176 -22.58 3.97 19.30
CA GLN A 176 -23.08 5.13 20.03
C GLN A 176 -23.53 4.74 21.45
N GLU A 177 -24.34 3.70 21.58
CA GLU A 177 -24.79 3.19 22.88
C GLU A 177 -23.61 2.77 23.78
N PHE A 178 -22.58 2.15 23.19
CA PHE A 178 -21.36 1.81 23.91
C PHE A 178 -20.66 3.08 24.43
N GLN A 179 -20.50 4.11 23.59
CA GLN A 179 -19.86 5.37 23.96
C GLN A 179 -20.64 6.14 25.04
N GLU A 180 -21.97 6.15 24.97
CA GLU A 180 -22.83 6.77 25.98
C GLU A 180 -22.71 6.09 27.35
N LYS A 181 -22.61 4.76 27.37
CA LYS A 181 -22.39 3.97 28.61
C LYS A 181 -20.95 4.07 29.13
N ASN A 182 -20.00 4.34 28.25
CA ASN A 182 -18.56 4.34 28.54
C ASN A 182 -17.90 5.66 28.10
N PRO A 183 -18.23 6.81 28.73
CA PRO A 183 -17.76 8.13 28.29
C PRO A 183 -16.24 8.29 28.37
N ASN A 184 -15.57 7.53 29.25
CA ASN A 184 -14.12 7.53 29.41
C ASN A 184 -13.44 6.33 28.70
N GLY A 185 -14.18 5.62 27.85
CA GLY A 185 -13.75 4.35 27.27
C GLY A 185 -14.05 3.15 28.18
N PRO A 186 -13.71 1.93 27.72
CA PRO A 186 -13.92 0.70 28.47
C PRO A 186 -13.25 0.76 29.84
N ASN A 187 -13.94 0.25 30.88
CA ASN A 187 -13.29 0.02 32.18
C ASN A 187 -12.19 -1.03 32.00
N CYS A 188 -10.95 -0.66 32.32
CA CYS A 188 -9.77 -1.50 32.17
C CYS A 188 -9.48 -2.36 33.40
N ASP A 189 -10.16 -2.08 34.53
CA ASP A 189 -10.02 -2.85 35.77
C ASP A 189 -10.93 -4.10 35.75
N GLU A 190 -11.96 -4.08 34.91
CA GLU A 190 -12.80 -5.24 34.61
C GLU A 190 -12.16 -6.06 33.49
N GLN A 191 -11.18 -6.88 33.84
CA GLN A 191 -10.63 -7.89 32.94
C GLN A 191 -11.73 -8.93 32.63
N THR A 192 -12.40 -8.80 31.50
CA THR A 192 -13.27 -9.87 31.00
C THR A 192 -12.38 -11.07 30.65
N SER A 193 -12.49 -12.13 31.44
CA SER A 193 -11.78 -13.42 31.26
C SER A 193 -12.22 -14.19 29.99
N GLN A 194 -12.90 -13.52 29.07
CA GLN A 194 -13.47 -14.07 27.84
C GLN A 194 -13.17 -13.14 26.67
N THR A 195 -11.91 -12.73 26.50
CA THR A 195 -11.47 -12.35 25.16
C THR A 195 -10.73 -13.55 24.59
N PRO A 196 -11.25 -14.24 23.55
CA PRO A 196 -10.46 -15.22 22.85
C PRO A 196 -9.20 -14.52 22.34
N ALA A 197 -8.04 -14.96 22.82
CA ALA A 197 -6.76 -14.66 22.18
C ALA A 197 -6.68 -15.44 20.86
N THR A 198 -7.59 -15.16 19.94
CA THR A 198 -7.57 -15.72 18.59
C THR A 198 -8.36 -14.77 17.70
N ASN A 199 -7.64 -13.90 16.99
CA ASN A 199 -8.11 -13.28 15.75
C ASN A 199 -8.20 -14.36 14.67
N ALA A 200 -9.01 -15.40 14.90
CA ALA A 200 -9.29 -16.47 13.96
C ALA A 200 -10.77 -16.38 13.56
N PRO A 201 -11.12 -16.52 12.27
CA PRO A 201 -12.47 -16.30 11.80
C PRO A 201 -13.41 -17.37 12.35
N SER A 202 -14.56 -16.96 12.86
CA SER A 202 -15.75 -17.80 12.91
C SER A 202 -16.12 -18.15 11.46
N GLN A 203 -15.82 -19.38 11.06
CA GLN A 203 -16.24 -19.91 9.78
C GLN A 203 -17.77 -19.86 9.69
N ALA A 204 -18.28 -19.18 8.66
CA ALA A 204 -19.62 -19.43 8.19
C ALA A 204 -19.71 -20.93 7.84
N SER A 205 -20.57 -21.66 8.54
CA SER A 205 -20.88 -23.05 8.23
C SER A 205 -21.46 -23.12 6.83
N ASN A 206 -20.69 -23.61 5.86
CA ASN A 206 -21.23 -24.08 4.61
C ASN A 206 -22.02 -25.36 4.89
N ASN A 207 -23.34 -25.23 4.96
CA ASN A 207 -24.26 -26.36 4.87
C ASN A 207 -24.00 -27.09 3.54
N SER A 208 -23.20 -28.16 3.60
CA SER A 208 -23.26 -29.22 2.60
C SER A 208 -24.45 -30.09 2.96
N ALA A 209 -25.48 -30.06 2.11
CA ALA A 209 -26.64 -30.92 2.24
C ALA A 209 -26.19 -32.39 2.18
N ASP A 210 -26.27 -33.06 3.32
CA ASP A 210 -26.14 -34.50 3.44
C ASP A 210 -27.32 -35.15 2.69
N THR A 211 -26.99 -35.89 1.64
CA THR A 211 -27.97 -36.61 0.84
C THR A 211 -28.25 -37.91 1.57
N GLN A 212 -29.40 -37.98 2.24
CA GLN A 212 -29.89 -39.19 2.91
C GLN A 212 -29.85 -40.38 1.94
N ASN A 213 -28.94 -41.32 2.22
CA ASN A 213 -28.90 -42.62 1.56
C ASN A 213 -29.90 -43.55 2.26
N THR A 214 -31.05 -43.76 1.63
CA THR A 214 -32.11 -44.66 2.07
C THR A 214 -31.62 -46.12 2.03
N GLN A 215 -31.44 -46.73 3.21
CA GLN A 215 -31.30 -48.18 3.35
C GLN A 215 -32.62 -48.86 2.96
N ASN A 216 -32.66 -49.44 1.76
CA ASN A 216 -33.67 -50.43 1.37
C ASN A 216 -33.09 -51.82 1.57
N ALA A 217 -33.50 -52.51 2.64
CA ALA A 217 -33.25 -53.93 2.84
C ALA A 217 -34.33 -54.74 2.12
N PRO A 218 -34.01 -55.75 1.29
CA PRO A 218 -35.01 -56.68 0.77
C PRO A 218 -35.32 -57.75 1.81
N GLN A 219 -36.59 -57.84 2.23
CA GLN A 219 -37.10 -59.02 2.94
C GLN A 219 -37.21 -60.20 1.96
N ALA A 220 -36.57 -61.32 2.31
CA ALA A 220 -36.68 -62.59 1.58
C ALA A 220 -38.03 -63.28 1.85
N PRO A 221 -38.64 -63.97 0.87
CA PRO A 221 -39.93 -64.62 1.04
C PRO A 221 -39.80 -65.97 1.74
N SER A 222 -40.87 -66.31 2.45
CA SER A 222 -41.12 -67.56 3.15
C SER A 222 -41.12 -68.77 2.22
N GLU A 223 -40.22 -69.73 2.47
CA GLU A 223 -40.38 -71.09 1.95
C GLU A 223 -41.30 -71.90 2.86
N ARG A 224 -42.32 -72.47 2.22
CA ARG A 224 -43.36 -73.35 2.74
C ARG A 224 -43.07 -74.76 2.16
N ARG A 225 -43.30 -75.80 2.99
CA ARG A 225 -43.29 -77.27 2.75
C ARG A 225 -41.98 -77.93 3.23
N GLN A 226 -41.99 -79.06 3.94
CA GLN A 226 -43.00 -80.09 4.17
C GLN A 226 -42.69 -80.77 5.51
#